data_AF-A0A4U7F3Q3-F1
#
_entry.id   AF-A0A4U7F3Q3-F1
#
_cell.length_a   1.000
_cell.length_b   1.000
_cell.length_c   1.000
_cell.angle_alpha   90.00
_cell.angle_beta   90.00
_cell.angle_gamma   90.00
#
_symmetry.space_group_name_H-M   'P 1'
#
loop_
_entity.id
_entity.type
_entity.pdbx_description
1 polymer ?
#
loop_
_entity_poly.entity_id
_entity_poly.type
_entity_poly.pdbx_seq_one_letter_code
_entity_poly.pdbx_strand_id
1 'polypeptide(L)' 'MRLADATWTDVRDADVDVAFVPVGSTERHGPHAPLGTDT' A
#
# COMPACT_ATOMS: atom_id res chain seq x y z
N MET A 1 2.01 10.01 6.01
CA MET A 1 2.28 8.74 6.72
C MET A 1 2.26 7.60 5.71
N ARG A 2 3.21 6.65 5.77
CA ARG A 2 3.10 5.35 5.06
C ARG A 2 2.54 4.35 6.06
N LEU A 3 1.29 3.93 5.86
CA LEU A 3 0.58 3.11 6.86
C LEU A 3 1.30 1.78 7.15
N ALA A 4 1.95 1.19 6.16
CA ALA A 4 2.70 -0.06 6.28
C ALA A 4 3.93 0.03 7.21
N ASP A 5 4.47 1.23 7.43
CA ASP A 5 5.65 1.47 8.26
C ASP A 5 5.29 2.04 9.64
N ALA A 6 4.01 2.35 9.88
CA ALA A 6 3.54 3.06 11.07
C ALA A 6 3.11 2.08 12.19
N THR A 7 3.32 2.48 13.44
CA THR A 7 2.68 1.79 14.56
C THR A 7 1.22 2.21 14.67
N TRP A 8 0.40 1.37 15.28
CA TRP A 8 -1.02 1.68 15.42
C TRP A 8 -1.28 2.93 16.28
N THR A 9 -0.40 3.26 17.24
CA THR A 9 -0.52 4.48 18.05
C THR A 9 -0.28 5.73 17.22
N ASP A 10 0.68 5.69 16.28
CA ASP A 10 0.94 6.81 15.37
C ASP A 10 -0.30 7.10 14.51
N VAL A 11 -1.00 6.04 14.07
CA VAL A 11 -2.22 6.14 13.26
C VAL A 11 -3.40 6.66 14.07
N ARG A 12 -3.61 6.16 15.29
CA ARG A 12 -4.69 6.60 16.18
C ARG A 12 -4.57 8.09 16.51
N ASP A 13 -3.35 8.56 16.72
CA ASP A 13 -3.06 9.93 17.16
C ASP A 13 -2.87 10.91 15.98
N ALA A 14 -3.05 10.44 14.74
CA ALA A 14 -2.95 11.26 13.53
C ALA A 14 -4.26 12.03 13.27
N ASP A 15 -4.14 13.34 13.06
CA ASP A 15 -5.25 14.22 12.65
C ASP A 15 -5.40 14.21 11.12
N VAL A 16 -6.03 13.15 10.60
CA VAL A 16 -6.23 12.95 9.15
C VAL A 16 -7.65 12.48 8.83
N ASP A 17 -8.28 13.10 7.83
CA ASP A 17 -9.63 12.76 7.38
C ASP A 17 -9.68 11.80 6.19
N VAL A 18 -8.54 11.60 5.51
CA VAL A 18 -8.46 10.87 4.24
C VAL A 18 -7.35 9.82 4.27
N ALA A 19 -7.68 8.62 3.79
CA ALA A 19 -6.73 7.53 3.54
C ALA A 19 -6.74 7.13 2.07
N PHE A 20 -5.58 6.69 1.58
CA PHE A 20 -5.44 6.10 0.26
C PHE A 20 -5.32 4.58 0.38
N VAL A 21 -6.09 3.86 -0.42
CA VAL A 21 -6.02 2.40 -0.52
C VAL A 21 -5.50 2.08 -1.92
N PRO A 22 -4.22 1.75 -2.07
CA PRO A 22 -3.70 1.25 -3.34
C PRO A 22 -4.43 -0.04 -3.71
N VAL A 23 -4.87 -0.14 -4.96
CA VAL A 23 -5.51 -1.33 -5.52
C VAL A 23 -4.68 -1.78 -6.71
N GLY A 24 -4.17 -3.00 -6.62
CA GLY A 24 -3.36 -3.65 -7.65
C GLY A 24 -3.88 -5.03 -8.00
N SER A 25 -3.02 -5.81 -8.65
CA SER A 25 -3.27 -7.20 -9.06
C SER A 25 -2.06 -8.07 -8.71
N THR A 26 -2.27 -9.39 -8.68
CA THR A 26 -1.19 -10.39 -8.69
C THR A 26 -1.28 -11.15 -10.00
N GLU A 27 -0.55 -10.69 -11.01
CA GLU A 27 -0.71 -11.17 -12.38
C GLU A 27 0.59 -11.23 -13.18
N ARG A 28 0.57 -11.97 -14.30
CA ARG A 28 1.75 -12.13 -15.16
C ARG A 28 1.93 -10.91 -16.05
N HIS A 29 2.97 -10.13 -15.80
CA HIS A 29 3.43 -9.03 -16.65
C HIS A 29 4.51 -9.45 -17.67
N GLY A 30 4.33 -10.62 -18.30
CA GLY A 30 5.32 -11.20 -19.22
C GLY A 30 6.40 -12.05 -18.52
N PRO A 31 7.47 -12.45 -19.23
CA PRO A 31 8.41 -13.48 -18.75
C PRO A 31 9.45 -12.97 -17.74
N HIS A 32 9.61 -11.66 -17.59
CA HIS A 32 10.69 -11.07 -16.78
C HIS A 32 10.21 -10.09 -15.72
N ALA A 33 8.93 -9.67 -15.77
CA ALA A 33 8.40 -8.72 -14.80
C ALA A 33 7.88 -9.44 -13.54
N PRO A 34 7.97 -8.80 -12.36
CA PRO A 34 7.40 -9.33 -11.12
C PRO A 34 5.87 -9.49 -11.18
N LEU A 35 5.34 -10.46 -10.44
CA LEU A 35 3.89 -10.67 -10.33
C LEU A 35 3.15 -9.50 -9.66
N GLY A 36 3.82 -8.76 -8.79
CA GLY A 36 3.28 -7.61 -8.07
C GLY A 36 3.60 -6.27 -8.73
N THR A 37 3.74 -6.23 -10.06
CA THR A 37 4.04 -4.96 -10.77
C THR A 37 3.00 -3.89 -10.48
N ASP A 38 1.75 -4.27 -10.26
CA ASP A 38 0.64 -3.35 -10.02
C ASP A 38 0.46 -2.97 -8.53
N THR A 39 1.36 -3.41 -7.62
CA THR A 39 1.25 -3.15 -6.17
C THR A 39 1.82 -1.80 -5.76
#